data_AF-A0A451BKE7-F1
#
_entry.id   AF-A0A451BKE7-F1
#
_cell.length_a   1.000
_cell.length_b   1.000
_cell.length_c   1.000
_cell.angle_alpha   90.00
_cell.angle_beta   90.00
_cell.angle_gamma   90.00
#
_symmetry.space_group_name_H-M   'P 1'
#
loop_
_entity.id
_entity.type
_entity.pdbx_description
1 polymer ?
#
loop_
_entity_poly.entity_id
_entity_poly.type
_entity_poly.pdbx_seq_one_letter_code
_entity_poly.pdbx_strand_id
1 'polypeptide(L)' 'MVEREGIIESLQDWIELREIRNDLEHDYPGDLRAALSALKTCVSGFAKLEKYYRNTIGFLRGNGDPTL' A
#
# COMPACT_ATOMS: atom_id res chain seq x y z
N MET A 1 -8.67 -11.93 5.30
CA MET A 1 -7.90 -13.02 4.63
C MET A 1 -6.45 -12.59 4.48
N VAL A 2 -6.14 -11.56 3.68
CA VAL A 2 -4.77 -11.05 3.47
C VAL A 2 -4.00 -10.71 4.77
N GLU A 3 -4.67 -10.09 5.74
CA GLU A 3 -4.11 -9.81 7.08
C GLU A 3 -3.86 -11.09 7.90
N ARG A 4 -4.81 -12.02 7.90
CA ARG A 4 -4.70 -13.31 8.60
C ARG A 4 -3.54 -14.16 8.06
N GLU A 5 -3.29 -14.08 6.75
CA GLU A 5 -2.16 -14.75 6.11
C GLU A 5 -0.82 -14.01 6.32
N GLY A 6 -0.81 -12.92 7.10
CA GLY A 6 0.39 -12.14 7.42
C GLY A 6 0.94 -11.31 6.26
N ILE A 7 0.17 -11.15 5.17
CA ILE A 7 0.61 -10.37 4.00
C ILE A 7 0.63 -8.87 4.32
N ILE A 8 -0.38 -8.41 5.06
CA ILE A 8 -0.46 -7.05 5.62
C ILE A 8 -0.55 -7.15 7.15
N GLU A 9 -0.06 -6.16 7.90
CA GLU A 9 -0.18 -6.21 9.37
C GLU A 9 -1.56 -5.80 9.88
N SER A 10 -2.21 -4.88 9.15
CA SER A 10 -3.45 -4.24 9.56
C SER A 10 -4.32 -3.95 8.33
N LEU A 11 -5.58 -4.39 8.36
CA LEU A 11 -6.54 -4.03 7.32
C LEU A 11 -6.80 -2.51 7.30
N GLN A 12 -6.75 -1.87 8.47
CA GLN A 12 -6.94 -0.42 8.61
C GLN A 12 -5.82 0.35 7.92
N ASP A 13 -4.56 -0.03 8.13
CA ASP A 13 -3.40 0.58 7.49
C ASP A 13 -3.48 0.46 5.96
N TRP A 14 -4.01 -0.66 5.47
CA TRP A 14 -4.23 -0.87 4.04
C TRP A 14 -5.37 -0.01 3.47
N ILE A 15 -6.41 0.26 4.26
CA ILE A 15 -7.48 1.20 3.87
C ILE A 15 -6.91 2.61 3.77
N GLU A 16 -6.18 3.07 4.79
CA GLU A 16 -5.58 4.42 4.80
C GLU A 16 -4.65 4.67 3.62
N LEU A 17 -3.75 3.71 3.31
CA LEU A 17 -2.87 3.82 2.14
C LEU A 17 -3.65 3.95 0.82
N ARG A 18 -4.80 3.29 0.70
CA ARG A 18 -5.65 3.37 -0.49
C ARG A 18 -6.39 4.70 -0.57
N GLU A 19 -6.85 5.23 0.56
CA GLU A 19 -7.49 6.55 0.63
C GLU A 19 -6.49 7.64 0.23
N ILE A 20 -5.27 7.64 0.77
CA ILE A 20 -4.22 8.60 0.39
C ILE A 20 -3.92 8.58 -1.12
N ARG A 21 -3.87 7.38 -1.72
CA ARG A 21 -3.71 7.23 -3.18
C ARG A 21 -4.92 7.78 -3.92
N ASN A 22 -6.13 7.48 -3.46
CA ASN A 22 -7.36 8.00 -4.09
C ASN A 22 -7.41 9.53 -4.03
N ASP A 23 -7.02 10.14 -2.91
CA ASP A 23 -6.96 11.59 -2.75
C ASP A 23 -5.98 12.23 -3.74
N LEU A 24 -4.84 11.57 -4.01
CA LEU A 24 -3.89 11.99 -5.05
C LEU A 24 -4.44 11.85 -6.48
N GLU A 25 -5.25 10.83 -6.72
CA GLU A 25 -5.81 10.54 -8.05
C GLU A 25 -7.01 11.46 -8.36
N HIS A 26 -7.82 11.76 -7.35
CA HIS A 26 -9.17 12.28 -7.56
C HIS A 26 -9.34 13.79 -7.30
N ASP A 27 -8.36 14.44 -6.67
CA ASP A 27 -8.34 15.90 -6.52
C ASP A 27 -7.01 16.44 -7.06
N TYR A 28 -7.03 17.10 -8.22
CA TYR A 28 -5.99 18.10 -8.48
C TYR A 28 -6.24 19.20 -7.45
N PRO A 29 -5.43 19.33 -6.40
CA PRO A 29 -5.78 20.29 -5.38
C PRO A 29 -5.51 21.65 -5.99
N GLY A 30 -6.53 22.52 -5.93
CA GLY A 30 -6.31 23.96 -6.10
C GLY A 30 -5.30 24.52 -5.08
N ASP A 31 -4.94 23.72 -4.07
CA ASP A 31 -3.90 23.97 -3.07
C ASP A 31 -2.67 23.07 -3.24
N LEU A 32 -1.57 23.66 -3.72
CA LEU A 32 -0.25 23.02 -3.87
C LEU A 32 0.28 22.39 -2.57
N ARG A 33 -0.10 22.89 -1.39
CA ARG A 33 0.34 22.32 -0.10
C ARG A 33 -0.30 20.97 0.16
N ALA A 34 -1.57 20.81 -0.20
CA ALA A 34 -2.27 19.53 -0.08
C ALA A 34 -1.64 18.48 -1.01
N ALA A 35 -1.33 18.85 -2.26
CA ALA A 35 -0.62 17.97 -3.21
C ALA A 35 0.74 17.52 -2.65
N LEU A 36 1.54 18.47 -2.15
CA LEU A 36 2.86 18.15 -1.59
C LEU A 36 2.76 17.24 -0.37
N SER A 37 1.79 17.47 0.50
CA SER A 37 1.53 16.62 1.66
C SER A 37 1.15 15.20 1.25
N ALA A 38 0.21 15.06 0.33
CA ALA A 38 -0.24 13.77 -0.16
C ALA A 38 0.89 13.01 -0.88
N LEU A 39 1.70 13.70 -1.70
CA LEU A 39 2.88 13.14 -2.35
C LEU A 39 3.90 12.63 -1.32
N LYS A 40 4.18 13.42 -0.28
CA LYS A 40 5.08 13.02 0.82
C LYS A 40 4.57 11.76 1.51
N THR A 41 3.27 11.68 1.77
CA THR A 41 2.64 10.51 2.40
C THR A 41 2.78 9.27 1.50
N CYS A 42 2.56 9.41 0.19
CA CYS A 42 2.76 8.31 -0.75
C CYS A 42 4.20 7.81 -0.79
N VAL A 43 5.18 8.71 -0.88
CA VAL A 43 6.60 8.34 -0.84
C VAL A 43 6.95 7.64 0.48
N SER A 44 6.43 8.15 1.60
CA SER A 44 6.66 7.56 2.92
C SER A 44 6.01 6.17 3.07
N GLY A 45 4.89 5.93 2.39
CA GLY A 45 4.19 4.64 2.37
C GLY A 45 4.83 3.59 1.45
N PHE A 46 5.77 3.98 0.58
CA PHE A 46 6.35 3.09 -0.42
C PHE A 46 7.03 1.86 0.18
N ALA A 47 7.82 2.04 1.24
CA ALA A 47 8.49 0.93 1.93
C ALA A 47 7.49 -0.10 2.50
N LYS A 48 6.34 0.37 2.98
CA LYS A 48 5.26 -0.49 3.49
C LYS A 48 4.60 -1.27 2.34
N LEU A 49 4.35 -0.63 1.19
CA LEU A 49 3.86 -1.31 -0.01
C LEU A 49 4.84 -2.36 -0.54
N GLU A 50 6.14 -2.05 -0.56
CA GLU A 50 7.18 -2.99 -0.97
C GLU A 50 7.21 -4.22 -0.03
N LYS A 51 7.05 -4.01 1.28
CA LYS A 51 6.93 -5.09 2.25
C LYS A 51 5.73 -6.00 1.94
N TYR A 52 4.55 -5.42 1.68
CA TYR A 52 3.34 -6.20 1.35
C TYR A 52 3.52 -7.04 0.08
N TYR A 53 4.19 -6.47 -0.93
CA TYR A 53 4.55 -7.22 -2.14
C TYR A 53 5.46 -8.41 -1.83
N ARG A 54 6.53 -8.20 -1.05
CA ARG A 54 7.44 -9.28 -0.63
C ARG A 54 6.73 -10.35 0.19
N ASN A 55 5.83 -9.96 1.09
CA ASN A 55 5.04 -10.91 1.87
C ASN A 55 4.10 -11.73 0.97
N THR A 56 3.52 -11.11 -0.06
CA THR A 56 2.68 -11.80 -1.05
C THR A 56 3.49 -12.85 -1.82
N ILE A 57 4.70 -12.52 -2.26
CA ILE A 57 5.61 -13.50 -2.89
C ILE A 57 5.95 -14.63 -1.91
N GLY A 58 6.29 -14.29 -0.66
CA GLY A 58 6.61 -15.28 0.37
C GLY A 58 5.46 -16.25 0.62
N PHE A 59 4.23 -15.73 0.68
CA PHE A 59 3.01 -16.52 0.83
C PHE A 59 2.82 -17.48 -0.35
N LEU A 60 2.98 -17.01 -1.60
CA LEU A 60 2.80 -17.83 -2.79
C LEU A 60 3.86 -18.93 -2.91
N ARG A 61 5.12 -18.62 -2.58
CA ARG A 61 6.21 -19.60 -2.56
C ARG A 61 6.04 -20.63 -1.45
N GLY A 62 5.59 -20.23 -0.27
CA GLY A 62 5.29 -21.15 0.84
C GLY A 62 4.14 -22.12 0.53
N ASN A 63 3.23 -21.71 -0.35
CA ASN A 63 2.08 -22.51 -0.80
C ASN A 63 2.31 -23.26 -2.11
N GLY A 64 3.54 -23.25 -2.65
CA GLY A 64 3.94 -24.07 -3.79
C GLY A 64 3.42 -23.60 -5.16
N ASP A 65 3.06 -22.32 -5.33
CA ASP A 65 2.75 -21.79 -6.66
C ASP A 65 4.06 -21.63 -7.47
N PRO A 66 4.31 -22.45 -8.53
CA PRO A 66 5.57 -22.47 -9.24
C PRO A 66 5.72 -21.32 -10.26
N THR A 67 4.74 -20.43 -10.37
CA THR A 67 4.70 -19.39 -11.42
C THR A 67 5.29 -18.03 -11.00
N LEU A 68 5.89 -17.91 -9.78
CA LEU A 68 6.49 -16.67 -9.22
C LEU A 68 7.82 -16.85 -8.44
#